data_AF-A0A9D6UBJ1-F1
#
_entry.id   AF-A0A9D6UBJ1-F1
#
_cell.length_a   1.000
_cell.length_b   1.000
_cell.length_c   1.000
_cell.angle_alpha   90.00
_cell.angle_beta   90.00
_cell.angle_gamma   90.00
#
_symmetry.space_group_name_H-M   'P 1'
#
loop_
_entity.id
_entity.type
_entity.pdbx_description
1 polymer ?
#
loop_
_entity_poly.entity_id
_entity_poly.type
_entity_poly.pdbx_seq_one_letter_code
_entity_poly.pdbx_strand_id
1 'polypeptide(L)' 'TSGAAAHSAEAVRFRIKQMIDRETPDGILSDDAIVERLKASDIEIARRTVAKYRDSLRIPSSVDRRRAKLAQARMTTN' A
#
# COMPACT_ATOMS: atom_id res chain seq x y z
N THR A 1 23.71 16.89 -12.88
CA THR A 1 23.44 16.21 -11.60
C THR A 1 21.99 16.44 -11.22
N SER A 2 21.07 15.59 -11.69
CA SER A 2 19.62 15.85 -11.59
C SER A 2 18.81 14.55 -11.54
N GLY A 3 19.31 13.50 -10.89
CA GLY A 3 18.65 12.20 -10.80
C GLY A 3 17.94 11.93 -9.47
N ALA A 4 18.44 12.50 -8.36
CA ALA A 4 18.06 12.04 -7.02
C ALA A 4 16.58 12.31 -6.64
N ALA A 5 16.00 13.43 -7.09
CA ALA A 5 14.63 13.81 -6.68
C ALA A 5 13.53 13.06 -7.42
N ALA A 6 13.76 12.67 -8.68
CA ALA A 6 12.78 11.93 -9.48
C ALA A 6 12.65 10.48 -9.01
N HIS A 7 13.77 9.87 -8.60
CA HIS A 7 13.76 8.49 -8.09
C HIS A 7 12.92 8.35 -6.82
N SER A 8 12.88 9.35 -5.93
CA SER A 8 12.13 9.24 -4.67
C SER A 8 10.61 9.14 -4.89
N ALA A 9 10.00 9.99 -5.72
CA ALA A 9 8.54 9.98 -5.89
C ALA A 9 8.05 8.72 -6.62
N GLU A 10 8.79 8.25 -7.62
CA GLU A 10 8.44 7.03 -8.36
C GLU A 10 8.74 5.77 -7.54
N ALA A 11 9.88 5.72 -6.84
CA ALA A 11 10.21 4.63 -5.94
C ALA A 11 9.18 4.49 -4.83
N VAL A 12 8.68 5.60 -4.26
CA VAL A 12 7.62 5.56 -3.23
C VAL A 12 6.33 4.97 -3.78
N ARG A 13 5.89 5.40 -4.98
CA ARG A 13 4.68 4.84 -5.62
C ARG A 13 4.83 3.35 -5.89
N PHE A 14 5.99 2.93 -6.43
CA PHE A 14 6.28 1.52 -6.69
C PHE A 14 6.33 0.71 -5.39
N ARG A 15 6.92 1.26 -4.34
CA ARG A 15 7.02 0.61 -3.02
C ARG A 15 5.64 0.46 -2.36
N ILE A 16 4.80 1.49 -2.41
CA ILE A 16 3.40 1.43 -1.93
C ILE A 16 2.65 0.34 -2.69
N LYS A 17 2.75 0.33 -4.03
CA LYS A 17 2.12 -0.70 -4.85
C LYS A 17 2.61 -2.10 -4.50
N GLN A 18 3.93 -2.31 -4.37
CA GLN A 18 4.49 -3.60 -3.98
C GLN A 18 4.04 -4.05 -2.59
N MET A 19 3.94 -3.14 -1.62
CA MET A 19 3.43 -3.47 -0.29
C MET A 19 1.97 -3.90 -0.39
N ILE A 20 1.17 -3.17 -1.15
CA ILE A 20 -0.25 -3.48 -1.38
C ILE A 20 -0.43 -4.82 -2.09
N ASP A 21 0.35 -5.09 -3.14
CA ASP A 21 0.29 -6.34 -3.89
C ASP A 21 0.72 -7.54 -3.03
N ARG A 22 1.59 -7.32 -2.03
CA ARG A 22 2.05 -8.33 -1.06
C ARG A 22 1.17 -8.45 0.18
N GLU A 23 0.12 -7.65 0.33
CA GLU A 23 -0.80 -7.76 1.45
C GLU A 23 -1.55 -9.10 1.44
N THR A 24 -1.68 -9.70 2.62
CA THR A 24 -2.44 -10.94 2.81
C THR A 24 -3.89 -10.64 3.19
N PRO A 25 -4.83 -11.56 2.89
CA PRO A 25 -6.23 -11.46 3.30
C PRO A 25 -6.48 -11.14 4.77
N ASP A 26 -5.66 -11.72 5.65
CA ASP A 26 -5.75 -11.56 7.10
C ASP A 26 -5.13 -10.28 7.63
N GLY A 27 -4.43 -9.52 6.79
CA GLY A 27 -3.55 -8.43 7.23
C GLY A 27 -3.60 -7.23 6.31
N ILE A 28 -4.81 -6.73 6.03
CA ILE A 28 -4.96 -5.50 5.23
C ILE A 28 -4.35 -4.33 5.98
N LEU A 29 -3.28 -3.80 5.39
CA LEU A 29 -2.60 -2.58 5.76
C LEU A 29 -3.55 -1.41 5.51
N SER A 30 -3.96 -0.77 6.59
CA SER A 30 -4.50 0.58 6.56
C SER A 30 -3.44 1.56 6.08
N ASP A 31 -3.87 2.75 5.66
CA ASP A 31 -2.96 3.80 5.20
C ASP A 31 -1.89 4.13 6.26
N ASP A 32 -2.20 4.04 7.56
CA ASP A 32 -1.21 4.17 8.64
C ASP A 32 -0.15 3.08 8.64
N ALA A 33 -0.56 1.82 8.42
CA ALA A 33 0.38 0.71 8.44
C ALA A 33 1.37 0.80 7.26
N ILE A 34 0.91 1.35 6.12
CA ILE A 34 1.78 1.67 4.99
C ILE A 34 2.75 2.80 5.35
N VAL A 35 2.30 3.84 6.05
CA VAL A 35 3.16 4.94 6.54
C VAL A 35 4.24 4.39 7.49
N GLU A 36 3.89 3.56 8.47
CA GLU A 36 4.84 2.96 9.41
C GLU A 36 5.89 2.09 8.68
N ARG A 37 5.46 1.28 7.70
CA ARG A 37 6.35 0.44 6.89
C ARG A 37 7.31 1.27 6.01
N LEU A 38 6.83 2.40 5.49
CA LEU A 38 7.65 3.33 4.70
C LEU A 38 8.64 4.07 5.60
N LYS A 39 8.21 4.48 6.79
CA LYS A 39 9.07 5.11 7.79
C LYS A 39 10.21 4.18 8.22
N ALA A 40 9.95 2.88 8.34
CA ALA A 40 10.99 1.86 8.57
C ALA A 40 11.98 1.68 7.42
N SER A 41 11.67 2.19 6.22
CA SER A 41 12.57 2.21 5.06
C SER A 41 13.23 3.58 4.87
N ASP A 42 13.27 4.43 5.90
CA ASP A 42 13.72 5.84 5.85
C ASP A 42 12.93 6.71 4.85
N ILE A 43 11.69 6.32 4.55
CA ILE A 43 10.79 7.07 3.69
C ILE A 43 9.74 7.73 4.56
N GLU A 44 9.93 9.02 4.84
CA GLU A 44 8.93 9.81 5.55
C GLU A 44 7.85 10.30 4.58
N ILE A 45 6.64 9.72 4.70
CA ILE A 45 5.48 10.11 3.91
C ILE A 45 4.27 10.33 4.81
N ALA A 46 3.50 11.39 4.54
CA ALA A 46 2.26 11.63 5.24
C ALA A 46 1.14 10.70 4.75
N ARG A 47 0.25 10.30 5.66
CA ARG A 47 -0.98 9.53 5.36
C ARG A 47 -1.79 10.12 4.20
N ARG A 48 -1.88 11.45 4.12
CA ARG A 48 -2.59 12.16 3.03
C ARG A 48 -1.97 11.89 1.65
N THR A 49 -0.65 11.78 1.57
CA THR A 49 0.07 11.49 0.33
C THR A 49 -0.13 10.03 -0.08
N VAL A 50 -0.13 9.10 0.88
CA VAL A 50 -0.47 7.69 0.65
C VAL A 50 -1.90 7.55 0.12
N ALA A 51 -2.87 8.23 0.74
CA ALA A 51 -4.26 8.24 0.26
C ALA A 51 -4.37 8.76 -1.18
N LYS A 52 -3.70 9.88 -1.50
CA LYS A 52 -3.66 10.43 -2.86
C LYS A 52 -3.08 9.43 -3.88
N TYR A 53 -2.02 8.71 -3.52
CA TYR A 53 -1.43 7.70 -4.40
C TYR A 53 -2.30 6.45 -4.51
N ARG A 54 -2.96 6.03 -3.44
CA ARG A 54 -3.93 4.93 -3.46
C ARG A 54 -5.08 5.23 -4.42
N ASP A 55 -5.63 6.44 -4.34
CA ASP A 55 -6.71 6.91 -5.23
C ASP A 55 -6.22 6.99 -6.69
N SER A 56 -4.99 7.48 -6.90
CA SER A 56 -4.37 7.54 -8.24
C SER A 56 -4.16 6.15 -8.85
N LEU A 57 -3.90 5.14 -8.02
CA LEU A 57 -3.74 3.74 -8.43
C LEU A 57 -5.09 3.00 -8.57
N ARG A 58 -6.23 3.68 -8.33
CA ARG A 58 -7.58 3.08 -8.34
C ARG A 58 -7.69 1.84 -7.45
N ILE A 59 -6.94 1.81 -6.35
CA ILE A 59 -6.98 0.70 -5.42
C ILE A 59 -8.23 0.88 -4.55
N PRO A 60 -9.17 -0.09 -4.54
CA PRO A 60 -10.40 0.03 -3.76
C PRO A 60 -10.08 0.10 -2.27
N SER A 61 -10.98 0.72 -1.52
CA SER A 61 -10.77 1.03 -0.11
C SER A 61 -10.50 -0.24 0.70
N SER A 62 -9.75 -0.10 1.80
CA SER A 62 -9.33 -1.22 2.66
C SER A 62 -10.51 -2.10 3.11
N VAL A 63 -11.73 -1.54 3.20
CA VAL A 63 -12.98 -2.25 3.53
C VAL A 63 -13.41 -3.23 2.42
N ASP A 64 -13.33 -2.81 1.16
CA ASP A 64 -13.69 -3.64 0.01
C ASP A 64 -12.67 -4.75 -0.21
N ARG A 65 -11.37 -4.42 -0.06
CA ARG A 65 -10.30 -5.43 -0.07
C ARG A 65 -10.50 -6.45 1.05
N ARG A 66 -10.93 -6.01 2.24
CA ARG A 66 -11.20 -6.88 3.39
C ARG A 66 -12.30 -7.88 3.08
N ARG A 67 -13.41 -7.42 2.50
CA ARG A 67 -14.49 -8.32 2.07
C ARG A 67 -14.03 -9.30 0.99
N ALA A 68 -13.37 -8.81 -0.06
CA ALA A 68 -12.95 -9.65 -1.18
C ALA A 68 -11.95 -10.73 -0.77
N LYS A 69 -11.01 -10.39 0.12
CA LYS A 69 -9.96 -11.31 0.55
C LYS A 69 -10.38 -12.23 1.69
N LEU A 70 -11.23 -11.80 2.63
CA LEU A 70 -11.87 -12.72 3.59
C LEU A 70 -12.69 -13.81 2.89
N ALA A 71 -13.35 -13.45 1.78
CA ALA A 71 -14.01 -14.43 0.92
C ALA A 71 -13.01 -15.40 0.28
N GLN A 72 -11.84 -14.94 -0.16
CA GLN A 72 -10.77 -15.79 -0.71
C GLN A 72 -10.16 -16.73 0.35
N ALA A 73 -9.91 -16.25 1.57
CA ALA A 73 -9.36 -17.07 2.66
C ALA A 73 -10.32 -18.19 3.10
N ARG A 74 -11.64 -17.94 3.05
CA ARG A 74 -12.66 -18.98 3.30
C ARG A 74 -12.73 -20.07 2.22
N MET A 75 -12.27 -19.79 1.00
CA MET A 75 -12.31 -20.77 -0.11
C MET A 75 -11.14 -21.76 -0.12
N THR A 76 -10.05 -21.51 0.63
CA THR A 76 -8.84 -22.34 0.58
C THR A 76 -8.77 -23.44 1.65
N THR A 77 -9.82 -23.61 2.46
CA THR A 77 -9.86 -24.53 3.62
C THR A 77 -10.87 -25.68 3.44
N ASN A 78 -11.15 -26.13 2.21
CA ASN A 78 -11.98 -27.32 1.96
C ASN A 78 -11.31 -28.24 0.95
#